data_AF-G0A507-F1
#
_entry.id   AF-G0A507-F1
#
_cell.length_a   1.000
_cell.length_b   1.000
_cell.length_c   1.000
_cell.angle_alpha   90.00
_cell.angle_beta   90.00
_cell.angle_gamma   90.00
#
_symmetry.space_group_name_H-M   'P 1'
#
loop_
_entity.id
_entity.type
_entity.pdbx_description
1 polymer ?
#
loop_
_entity_poly.entity_id
_entity_poly.type
_entity_poly.pdbx_seq_one_letter_code
_entity_poly.pdbx_strand_id
1 'polypeptide(L)'
;MIKKHFDLIFVALLTLSLVFYDLTMELLTEAAHLFFELLYESFEWFELGIEHLIEHLFHTEHHTSQIVTFYILLLIGGYISYKLWKAAPRLYQSFKRRSLEIWVRRKTEWELYWLTLTLPYKVALLVTALGVAYLASFFVM
;
A
#
# COMPACT_ATOMS: atom_id res chain seq x y z
N MET A 1 27.61 -16.03 -1.44
CA MET A 1 26.78 -17.25 -1.24
C MET A 1 25.38 -16.93 -0.72
N ILE A 2 25.21 -16.01 0.24
CA ILE A 2 23.90 -15.65 0.84
C ILE A 2 22.85 -15.13 -0.16
N LYS A 3 23.26 -14.34 -1.17
CA LYS A 3 22.33 -13.81 -2.20
C LYS A 3 21.63 -14.89 -3.04
N LYS A 4 22.28 -16.04 -3.28
CA LYS A 4 21.74 -17.11 -4.14
C LYS A 4 20.53 -17.84 -3.54
N HIS A 5 20.49 -17.97 -2.22
CA HIS A 5 19.34 -18.60 -1.53
C HIS A 5 18.16 -17.63 -1.41
N PHE A 6 18.44 -16.32 -1.31
CA PHE A 6 17.40 -15.29 -1.32
C PHE A 6 16.62 -15.25 -2.64
N ASP A 7 17.29 -15.41 -3.78
CA ASP A 7 16.62 -15.42 -5.09
C ASP A 7 15.63 -16.60 -5.22
N LEU A 8 16.00 -17.77 -4.71
CA LEU A 8 15.14 -18.96 -4.68
C LEU A 8 13.94 -18.79 -3.75
N ILE A 9 14.16 -18.24 -2.55
CA ILE A 9 13.08 -17.94 -1.60
C ILE A 9 12.13 -16.90 -2.19
N PHE A 10 12.67 -15.87 -2.84
CA PHE A 10 11.87 -14.84 -3.48
C PHE A 10 11.01 -15.40 -4.60
N VAL A 11 11.56 -16.23 -5.50
CA VAL A 11 10.80 -16.88 -6.57
C VAL A 11 9.76 -17.84 -6.02
N ALA A 12 10.08 -18.60 -4.96
CA ALA A 12 9.12 -19.47 -4.28
C ALA A 12 7.94 -18.66 -3.71
N LEU A 13 8.22 -17.57 -2.99
CA LEU A 13 7.20 -16.71 -2.39
C LEU A 13 6.35 -15.99 -3.45
N LEU A 14 6.99 -15.50 -4.53
CA LEU A 14 6.30 -14.88 -5.65
C LEU A 14 5.39 -15.87 -6.39
N THR A 15 5.85 -17.10 -6.61
CA THR A 15 5.05 -18.16 -7.24
C THR A 15 3.89 -18.57 -6.32
N LEU A 16 4.14 -18.70 -5.02
CA LEU A 16 3.12 -18.99 -4.02
C LEU A 16 2.03 -17.91 -4.03
N SER A 17 2.42 -16.63 -4.02
CA SER A 17 1.47 -15.50 -4.07
C SER A 17 0.66 -15.47 -5.37
N LEU A 18 1.24 -15.90 -6.50
CA LEU A 18 0.51 -16.01 -7.76
C LEU A 18 -0.49 -17.17 -7.78
N VAL A 19 -0.13 -18.32 -7.20
CA VAL A 19 -1.03 -19.49 -7.16
C VAL A 19 -2.15 -19.27 -6.14
N PHE A 20 -1.81 -18.73 -4.96
CA PHE A 20 -2.78 -18.26 -3.97
C PHE A 20 -3.16 -16.80 -4.21
N TYR A 21 -3.55 -16.48 -5.45
CA TYR A 21 -3.94 -15.13 -5.82
C TYR A 21 -5.14 -14.64 -4.99
N ASP A 22 -6.11 -15.52 -4.75
CA ASP A 22 -7.32 -15.19 -3.99
C ASP A 22 -6.97 -14.76 -2.56
N LEU A 23 -6.22 -15.59 -1.83
CA LEU A 23 -5.71 -15.26 -0.50
C LEU A 23 -4.84 -14.00 -0.49
N THR A 24 -3.99 -13.81 -1.50
CA THR A 24 -3.15 -12.61 -1.60
C THR A 24 -4.03 -11.35 -1.75
N MET A 25 -5.06 -11.41 -2.58
CA MET A 25 -5.99 -10.30 -2.80
C MET A 25 -6.88 -10.04 -1.60
N GLU A 26 -7.34 -11.09 -0.92
CA GLU A 26 -8.08 -11.01 0.34
C GLU A 26 -7.24 -10.29 1.40
N LEU A 27 -6.00 -10.74 1.63
CA LEU A 27 -5.09 -10.11 2.58
C LEU A 27 -4.83 -8.62 2.24
N LEU A 28 -4.64 -8.29 0.96
CA LEU A 28 -4.46 -6.91 0.52
C LEU A 28 -5.71 -6.06 0.77
N THR A 29 -6.89 -6.62 0.53
CA THR A 29 -8.17 -5.94 0.73
C THR A 29 -8.45 -5.72 2.21
N GLU A 30 -8.19 -6.72 3.04
CA GLU A 30 -8.32 -6.62 4.50
C GLU A 30 -7.32 -5.63 5.09
N ALA A 31 -6.05 -5.66 4.64
CA ALA A 31 -5.06 -4.67 5.05
C ALA A 31 -5.45 -3.24 4.64
N ALA A 32 -6.01 -3.07 3.44
CA ALA A 32 -6.54 -1.77 3.01
C ALA A 32 -7.73 -1.34 3.86
N HIS A 33 -8.64 -2.26 4.18
CA HIS A 33 -9.79 -2.01 5.04
C HIS A 33 -9.35 -1.54 6.43
N LEU A 34 -8.47 -2.29 7.10
CA LEU A 34 -7.90 -1.92 8.40
C LEU A 34 -7.20 -0.56 8.36
N PHE A 35 -6.49 -0.26 7.27
CA PHE A 35 -5.86 1.05 7.10
C PHE A 35 -6.88 2.18 7.01
N PHE A 36 -7.97 2.01 6.26
CA PHE A 36 -9.04 3.00 6.17
C PHE A 36 -9.83 3.13 7.47
N GLU A 37 -10.07 2.03 8.17
CA GLU A 37 -10.71 2.02 9.49
C GLU A 37 -9.87 2.81 10.50
N LEU A 38 -8.57 2.55 10.57
CA LEU A 38 -7.65 3.30 11.45
C LEU A 38 -7.62 4.80 11.11
N LEU A 39 -7.67 5.16 9.82
CA LEU A 39 -7.80 6.56 9.41
C LEU A 39 -9.11 7.20 9.87
N TYR A 40 -10.22 6.46 9.76
CA TYR A 40 -11.53 6.91 10.20
C TYR A 40 -11.56 7.11 11.72
N GLU A 41 -11.11 6.13 12.50
CA GLU A 41 -11.03 6.24 13.97
C GLU A 41 -10.12 7.41 14.40
N SER A 42 -9.00 7.60 13.71
CA SER A 42 -8.09 8.73 13.98
C SER A 42 -8.77 10.08 13.71
N PHE A 43 -9.62 10.16 12.68
CA PHE A 43 -10.39 11.36 12.37
C PHE A 43 -11.47 11.62 13.42
N GLU A 44 -12.21 10.59 13.83
CA GLU A 44 -13.22 10.69 14.89
C GLU A 44 -12.59 11.14 16.22
N TRP A 45 -11.44 10.57 16.58
CA TRP A 45 -10.69 11.00 17.76
C TRP A 45 -10.26 12.48 17.68
N PHE A 46 -9.87 12.94 16.50
CA PHE A 46 -9.51 14.34 16.27
C PHE A 46 -10.74 15.28 16.37
N GLU A 47 -11.88 14.89 15.82
CA GLU A 47 -13.14 15.62 15.91
C GLU A 47 -13.59 15.78 17.37
N LEU A 48 -13.64 14.69 18.13
CA LEU A 48 -13.98 14.70 19.55
C LEU A 48 -13.02 15.56 20.37
N GLY A 49 -11.73 15.52 20.04
CA GLY A 49 -10.71 16.35 20.66
C GLY A 49 -10.98 17.85 20.46
N ILE A 50 -11.35 18.27 19.25
CA ILE A 50 -11.70 19.67 18.96
C ILE A 50 -12.98 20.07 19.71
N GLU A 51 -14.01 19.23 19.69
CA GLU A 51 -15.28 19.51 20.38
C GLU A 51 -15.08 19.74 21.88
N HIS A 52 -14.32 18.85 22.54
CA HIS A 52 -14.00 19.00 23.98
C HIS A 52 -13.17 20.26 24.26
N LEU A 53 -12.20 20.57 23.40
CA LEU A 53 -11.39 21.78 23.56
C LEU A 53 -12.24 23.05 23.47
N ILE A 54 -13.19 23.11 22.53
CA ILE A 54 -14.09 24.24 22.36
C ILE A 54 -15.05 24.35 23.55
N GLU A 55 -15.64 23.22 23.97
CA GLU A 55 -16.53 23.19 25.12
C GLU A 55 -15.85 23.71 26.39
N HIS A 56 -14.61 23.27 26.65
CA HIS A 56 -13.86 23.70 27.83
C HIS A 56 -13.40 25.16 27.76
N LEU A 57 -12.96 25.63 26.59
CA LEU A 57 -12.49 27.00 26.42
C LEU A 57 -13.63 28.03 26.48
N PHE A 58 -14.80 27.68 25.93
CA PHE A 58 -15.91 28.62 25.78
C PHE A 58 -17.09 28.34 26.71
N HIS A 59 -17.03 27.32 27.56
CA HIS A 59 -18.11 26.91 28.48
C HIS A 59 -19.49 26.87 27.80
N THR A 60 -19.50 26.38 26.56
CA THR A 60 -20.65 26.47 25.67
C THR A 60 -21.48 25.19 25.73
N GLU A 61 -22.78 25.27 25.46
CA GLU A 61 -23.63 24.09 25.32
C GLU A 61 -23.13 23.14 24.22
N HIS A 62 -23.28 21.83 24.43
CA HIS A 62 -22.83 20.78 23.51
C HIS A 62 -23.27 21.00 22.07
N HIS A 63 -24.54 21.37 21.82
CA HIS A 63 -25.04 21.58 20.46
C HIS A 63 -24.28 22.72 19.75
N THR A 64 -23.93 23.78 20.46
CA THR A 64 -23.18 24.89 19.87
C THR A 64 -21.72 24.49 19.62
N SER A 65 -21.10 23.71 20.51
CA SER A 65 -19.75 23.19 20.31
C SER A 65 -19.66 22.35 19.02
N GLN A 66 -20.63 21.45 18.79
CA GLN A 66 -20.69 20.61 17.59
C GLN A 66 -20.78 21.42 16.29
N ILE A 67 -21.63 22.46 16.25
CA ILE A 67 -21.76 23.32 15.07
C ILE A 67 -20.42 24.03 14.79
N VAL A 68 -19.74 24.53 15.82
CA VAL A 68 -18.47 25.23 15.66
C VAL A 68 -17.37 24.27 15.20
N THR A 69 -17.28 23.08 15.80
CA THR A 69 -16.36 22.01 15.37
C THR A 69 -16.57 21.65 13.90
N PHE A 70 -17.82 21.48 13.47
CA PHE A 70 -18.16 21.21 12.07
C PHE A 70 -17.64 22.30 11.12
N TYR A 71 -17.86 23.58 11.44
CA TYR A 71 -17.37 24.67 10.59
C TYR A 71 -15.84 24.76 10.55
N ILE A 72 -15.16 24.48 11.66
CA ILE A 72 -13.69 24.41 11.71
C ILE A 72 -13.18 23.26 10.83
N LEU A 73 -13.76 22.07 10.95
CA LEU A 73 -13.41 20.92 10.13
C LEU A 73 -13.70 21.17 8.65
N LEU A 74 -14.81 21.83 8.32
CA LEU A 74 -15.16 22.21 6.94
C LEU A 74 -14.10 23.15 6.34
N LEU A 75 -13.63 24.15 7.11
CA LEU A 75 -12.58 25.07 6.66
C LEU A 75 -11.23 24.36 6.48
N ILE A 76 -10.84 23.51 7.43
CA ILE A 76 -9.60 22.72 7.37
C ILE A 76 -9.66 21.77 6.16
N GLY A 77 -10.73 21.00 6.04
CA GLY A 77 -10.97 20.06 4.95
C GLY A 77 -11.00 20.75 3.59
N GLY A 78 -11.66 21.90 3.49
CA GLY A 78 -11.68 22.72 2.28
C GLY A 78 -10.30 23.25 1.88
N TYR A 79 -9.52 23.74 2.85
CA TYR A 79 -8.15 24.22 2.61
C TYR A 79 -7.22 23.09 2.17
N ILE A 80 -7.27 21.93 2.84
CA ILE A 80 -6.50 20.74 2.47
C ILE A 80 -6.88 20.29 1.06
N SER A 81 -8.17 20.19 0.77
CA SER A 81 -8.70 19.78 -0.54
C SER A 81 -8.24 20.72 -1.66
N TYR A 82 -8.30 22.04 -1.42
CA TYR A 82 -7.81 23.03 -2.38
C TYR A 82 -6.30 22.90 -2.64
N LYS A 83 -5.50 22.72 -1.57
CA LYS A 83 -4.05 22.52 -1.69
C LYS A 83 -3.73 21.22 -2.42
N LEU A 84 -4.45 20.14 -2.12
CA LEU A 84 -4.32 18.85 -2.80
C LEU A 84 -4.71 18.97 -4.27
N TRP A 85 -5.81 19.63 -4.61
CA TRP A 85 -6.21 19.86 -5.99
C TRP A 85 -5.13 20.60 -6.80
N LYS A 86 -4.53 21.64 -6.21
CA LYS A 86 -3.44 22.39 -6.86
C LYS A 86 -2.14 21.56 -6.96
N ALA A 87 -1.88 20.68 -6.00
CA ALA A 87 -0.70 19.82 -6.00
C ALA A 87 -0.88 18.56 -6.86
N ALA A 88 -2.11 18.10 -7.06
CA ALA A 88 -2.47 16.87 -7.76
C ALA A 88 -1.81 16.74 -9.14
N PRO A 89 -1.85 17.74 -10.05
CA PRO A 89 -1.22 17.59 -11.36
C PRO A 89 0.31 17.46 -11.25
N ARG A 90 0.95 18.16 -10.31
CA ARG A 90 2.41 18.07 -10.10
C ARG A 90 2.81 16.73 -9.50
N LEU A 91 2.04 16.26 -8.52
CA LEU A 91 2.23 14.96 -7.89
C LEU A 91 2.02 13.83 -8.91
N TYR A 92 0.97 13.92 -9.72
CA TYR A 92 0.70 12.96 -10.78
C TYR A 92 1.82 12.90 -11.81
N GLN A 93 2.30 14.05 -12.31
CA GLN A 93 3.42 14.10 -13.25
C GLN A 93 4.72 13.55 -12.62
N SER A 94 5.00 13.90 -11.37
CA SER A 94 6.18 13.41 -10.64
C SER A 94 6.10 11.90 -10.40
N PHE A 95 4.94 11.41 -10.01
CA PHE A 95 4.68 10.00 -9.80
C PHE A 95 4.80 9.23 -11.12
N LYS A 96 4.17 9.71 -12.20
CA LYS A 96 4.30 9.11 -13.53
C LYS A 96 5.77 9.01 -13.96
N ARG A 97 6.53 10.09 -13.83
CA ARG A 97 7.95 10.10 -14.20
C ARG A 97 8.76 9.12 -13.36
N ARG A 98 8.61 9.15 -12.03
CA ARG A 98 9.29 8.24 -11.12
C ARG A 98 8.91 6.78 -11.36
N SER A 99 7.63 6.50 -11.59
CA SER A 99 7.15 5.15 -11.88
C SER A 99 7.71 4.64 -13.20
N LEU A 100 7.81 5.49 -14.24
CA LEU A 100 8.47 5.13 -15.49
C LEU A 100 9.97 4.89 -15.31
N GLU A 101 10.66 5.75 -14.58
CA GLU A 101 12.10 5.59 -14.28
C GLU A 101 12.36 4.28 -13.51
N ILE A 102 11.58 4.02 -12.46
CA ILE A 102 11.65 2.79 -11.66
C ILE A 102 11.33 1.59 -12.55
N TRP A 103 10.28 1.66 -13.37
CA TRP A 103 9.88 0.59 -14.26
C TRP A 103 11.00 0.24 -15.25
N VAL A 104 11.53 1.23 -15.96
CA VAL A 104 12.62 1.04 -16.93
C VAL A 104 13.85 0.47 -16.23
N ARG A 105 14.23 1.04 -15.08
CA ARG A 105 15.37 0.56 -14.30
C ARG A 105 15.19 -0.90 -13.87
N ARG A 106 14.03 -1.25 -13.29
CA ARG A 106 13.73 -2.61 -12.82
C ARG A 106 13.69 -3.60 -13.97
N LYS A 107 13.07 -3.23 -15.10
CA LYS A 107 13.06 -4.04 -16.31
C LYS A 107 14.49 -4.35 -16.78
N THR A 108 15.33 -3.33 -16.89
CA THR A 108 16.74 -3.50 -17.31
C THR A 108 17.52 -4.34 -16.29
N GLU A 109 17.34 -4.11 -15.00
CA GLU A 109 17.96 -4.93 -13.94
C GLU A 109 17.57 -6.41 -14.07
N TRP A 110 16.30 -6.72 -14.34
CA TRP A 110 15.81 -8.10 -14.53
C TRP A 110 16.34 -8.73 -15.81
N GLU A 111 16.37 -8.00 -16.93
CA GLU A 111 16.92 -8.49 -18.20
C GLU A 111 18.41 -8.82 -18.07
N LEU A 112 19.18 -7.92 -17.44
CA LEU A 112 20.61 -8.14 -17.18
C LEU A 112 20.83 -9.31 -16.21
N TYR A 113 20.02 -9.41 -15.16
CA TYR A 113 20.07 -10.55 -14.23
C TYR A 113 19.83 -11.87 -14.97
N TRP A 114 18.81 -11.93 -15.84
CA TRP A 114 18.51 -13.12 -16.61
C TRP A 114 19.62 -13.49 -17.60
N LEU A 115 20.26 -12.50 -18.24
CA LEU A 115 21.35 -12.73 -19.19
C LEU A 115 22.65 -13.17 -18.52
N THR A 116 22.93 -12.67 -17.32
CA THR A 116 24.14 -13.00 -16.55
C THR A 116 24.06 -14.34 -15.81
N LEU A 117 22.85 -14.89 -15.67
CA LEU A 117 22.64 -16.14 -14.95
C LEU A 117 23.09 -17.36 -15.77
N THR A 118 23.90 -18.24 -15.17
CA THR A 118 24.32 -19.48 -15.84
C THR A 118 23.17 -20.49 -15.92
N LEU A 119 23.18 -21.34 -16.97
CA LEU A 119 22.16 -22.35 -17.23
C LEU A 119 21.71 -23.18 -16.00
N PRO A 120 22.61 -23.71 -15.13
CA PRO A 120 22.15 -24.50 -13.98
C PRO A 120 21.29 -23.70 -12.99
N TYR A 121 21.53 -22.39 -12.84
CA TYR A 121 20.72 -21.56 -11.95
C TYR A 121 19.36 -21.21 -12.57
N LYS A 122 19.28 -21.06 -13.90
CA LYS A 122 17.98 -20.91 -14.59
C LYS A 122 17.10 -22.13 -14.37
N VAL A 123 17.68 -23.32 -14.52
CA VAL A 123 16.98 -24.59 -14.27
C VAL A 123 16.56 -24.68 -12.81
N ALA A 124 17.43 -24.34 -11.86
CA ALA A 124 17.08 -24.35 -10.43
C ALA A 124 15.87 -23.44 -10.12
N LEU A 125 15.85 -22.20 -10.65
CA LEU A 125 14.72 -21.29 -10.45
C LEU A 125 13.41 -21.84 -11.05
N LEU A 126 13.46 -22.40 -12.26
CA LEU A 126 12.28 -22.99 -12.91
C LEU A 126 11.76 -24.22 -12.15
N VAL A 127 12.66 -25.09 -11.69
CA VAL A 127 12.28 -26.28 -10.90
C VAL A 127 11.68 -25.86 -9.57
N THR A 128 12.22 -24.84 -8.90
CA THR A 128 11.63 -24.31 -7.66
C THR A 128 10.25 -23.72 -7.91
N ALA A 129 10.07 -22.91 -8.96
CA ALA A 129 8.77 -22.34 -9.31
C ALA A 129 7.73 -23.44 -9.62
N LEU A 130 8.09 -24.41 -10.47
CA LEU A 130 7.20 -25.53 -10.82
C LEU A 130 6.88 -26.42 -9.60
N GLY A 131 7.88 -26.71 -8.77
CA GLY A 131 7.70 -27.50 -7.55
C GLY A 131 6.75 -26.83 -6.56
N VAL A 132 6.93 -25.52 -6.32
CA VAL A 132 6.03 -24.74 -5.47
C VAL A 132 4.63 -24.65 -6.06
N ALA A 133 4.50 -24.41 -7.36
CA ALA A 133 3.20 -24.35 -8.02
C ALA A 133 2.45 -25.69 -7.96
N TYR A 134 3.16 -26.80 -8.18
CA TYR A 134 2.61 -28.15 -8.07
C TYR A 134 2.14 -28.44 -6.64
N LEU A 135 2.98 -28.16 -5.63
CA LEU A 135 2.59 -28.33 -4.23
C LEU A 135 1.39 -27.46 -3.85
N ALA A 136 1.39 -26.18 -4.25
CA ALA A 136 0.30 -25.26 -4.00
C ALA A 136 -1.00 -25.70 -4.68
N SER A 137 -0.95 -26.32 -5.86
CA SER A 137 -2.14 -26.81 -6.56
C SER A 137 -2.94 -27.85 -5.78
N PHE A 138 -2.30 -28.63 -4.89
CA PHE A 138 -3.00 -29.56 -4.00
C PHE A 138 -3.83 -28.90 -2.91
N PHE A 139 -3.50 -27.66 -2.56
CA PHE A 139 -4.22 -26.89 -1.54
C PHE A 139 -5.30 -25.98 -2.15
N VAL A 140 -5.25 -25.76 -3.47
CA VAL A 140 -6.23 -24.96 -4.21
C VAL A 140 -7.35 -25.83 -4.82
N MET A 141 -7.12 -27.14 -5.01
CA MET A 141 -8.19 -28.13 -5.26
C MET A 141 -8.94 -28.51 -3.98
#